data_AF-A0A6B0UTQ6-F1
#
_entry.id   AF-A0A6B0UTQ6-F1
#
_cell.length_a   1.000
_cell.length_b   1.000
_cell.length_c   1.000
_cell.angle_alpha   90.00
_cell.angle_beta   90.00
_cell.angle_gamma   90.00
#
_symmetry.space_group_name_H-M   'P 1'
#
loop_
_entity.id
_entity.type
_entity.pdbx_description
1 polymer ?
#
loop_
_entity_poly.entity_id
_entity_poly.type
_entity_poly.pdbx_seq_one_letter_code
_entity_poly.pdbx_strand_id
1 'polypeptide(L)'
;MVPFLSTALFDVLRSLLARILEKEILNAADTPLKLLKVDLEKPENCIAVAAFDVGFAAKNELCKAPKLPQLTLLKFKKDCVSFVKVCYRKVMERSLLKRKLTKGASCLDPAFALSPEAGRKRLTLAPEVLSEDQWLTGL
;
A
#
# COMPACT_ATOMS: atom_id res chain seq x y z
N MET A 1 2.35 8.97 -17.41
CA MET A 1 1.88 8.77 -16.01
C MET A 1 1.31 7.36 -15.78
N VAL A 2 0.45 6.84 -16.67
CA VAL A 2 -0.17 5.50 -16.53
C VAL A 2 0.83 4.34 -16.32
N PRO A 3 2.00 4.28 -16.99
CA PRO A 3 2.93 3.17 -16.81
C PRO A 3 3.47 3.04 -15.37
N PHE A 4 3.71 4.17 -14.72
CA PHE A 4 4.24 4.24 -13.35
C PHE A 4 3.16 4.09 -12.28
N LEU A 5 1.88 4.13 -12.66
CA LEU A 5 0.77 4.21 -11.72
C LEU A 5 0.71 3.00 -10.79
N SER A 6 0.99 1.81 -11.32
CA SER A 6 1.03 0.60 -10.49
C SER A 6 2.14 0.67 -9.43
N THR A 7 3.32 1.17 -9.81
CA THR A 7 4.48 1.26 -8.91
C THR A 7 4.26 2.34 -7.86
N ALA A 8 3.85 3.55 -8.28
CA ALA A 8 3.59 4.66 -7.38
C ALA A 8 2.52 4.33 -6.33
N LEU A 9 1.41 3.69 -6.73
CA LEU A 9 0.36 3.29 -5.79
C LEU A 9 0.86 2.21 -4.80
N PHE A 10 1.70 1.29 -5.26
CA PHE A 10 2.31 0.29 -4.38
C PHE A 10 3.21 0.96 -3.33
N ASP A 11 4.04 1.91 -3.72
CA ASP A 11 4.98 2.59 -2.82
C ASP A 11 4.24 3.43 -1.77
N VAL A 12 3.18 4.13 -2.15
CA VAL A 12 2.34 4.91 -1.23
C VAL A 12 1.71 3.99 -0.18
N LEU A 13 1.17 2.85 -0.59
CA LEU A 13 0.56 1.89 0.33
C LEU A 13 1.58 1.20 1.22
N ARG A 14 2.73 0.83 0.66
CA ARG A 14 3.82 0.22 1.41
C ARG A 14 4.30 1.19 2.49
N SER A 15 4.45 2.47 2.16
CA SER A 15 4.85 3.52 3.10
C SER A 15 3.81 3.74 4.21
N LEU A 16 2.53 3.70 3.87
CA LEU A 16 1.44 3.81 4.85
C LEU A 16 1.45 2.62 5.82
N LEU A 17 1.57 1.40 5.28
CA LEU A 17 1.55 0.17 6.06
C LEU A 17 2.82 -0.05 6.88
N ALA A 18 3.97 0.47 6.43
CA ALA A 18 5.22 0.43 7.18
C ALA A 18 5.14 1.08 8.56
N ARG A 19 4.13 1.93 8.79
CA ARG A 19 3.90 2.57 10.09
C ARG A 19 3.21 1.65 11.10
N ILE A 20 2.56 0.58 10.66
CA ILE A 20 1.73 -0.27 11.51
C ILE A 20 2.04 -1.76 11.40
N LEU A 21 2.72 -2.22 10.34
CA LEU A 21 3.09 -3.62 10.15
C LEU A 21 4.46 -3.92 10.74
N GLU A 22 4.62 -5.16 11.20
CA GLU A 22 5.93 -5.71 11.51
C GLU A 22 6.83 -5.74 10.27
N LYS A 23 8.13 -5.51 10.46
CA LYS A 23 9.09 -5.42 9.34
C LYS A 23 9.13 -6.70 8.52
N GLU A 24 9.05 -7.85 9.18
CA GLU A 24 9.08 -9.17 8.55
C GLU A 24 7.89 -9.35 7.61
N ILE A 25 6.69 -8.98 8.06
CA ILE A 25 5.45 -9.04 7.29
C ILE A 25 5.49 -8.07 6.11
N LEU A 26 5.97 -6.85 6.33
CA LEU A 26 6.14 -5.86 5.28
C LEU A 26 7.13 -6.33 4.20
N ASN A 27 8.23 -6.96 4.60
CA ASN A 27 9.24 -7.49 3.69
C ASN A 27 8.74 -8.72 2.91
N ALA A 28 7.97 -9.59 3.56
CA ALA A 28 7.30 -10.71 2.88
C ALA A 28 6.25 -10.25 1.85
N ALA A 29 5.63 -9.09 2.08
CA ALA A 29 4.70 -8.42 1.17
C ALA A 29 5.41 -7.58 0.09
N ASP A 30 6.31 -8.22 -0.66
CA ASP A 30 7.18 -7.62 -1.70
C ASP A 30 6.45 -7.27 -3.02
N THR A 31 5.23 -7.77 -3.22
CA THR A 31 4.45 -7.53 -4.45
C THR A 31 3.12 -6.85 -4.13
N PRO A 32 2.52 -6.10 -5.08
CA PRO A 32 1.21 -5.50 -4.88
C PRO A 32 0.17 -6.52 -4.45
N LEU A 33 0.13 -7.71 -5.06
CA LEU A 33 -0.83 -8.75 -4.69
C LEU A 33 -0.67 -9.27 -3.26
N LYS A 34 0.57 -9.45 -2.78
CA LYS A 34 0.81 -9.88 -1.39
C LYS A 34 0.44 -8.76 -0.41
N LEU A 35 0.81 -7.51 -0.72
CA LEU A 35 0.49 -6.35 0.12
C LEU A 35 -1.03 -6.16 0.27
N LEU A 36 -1.78 -6.34 -0.82
CA LEU A 36 -3.24 -6.28 -0.82
C LEU A 36 -3.92 -7.37 0.03
N LYS A 37 -3.21 -8.47 0.31
CA LYS A 37 -3.72 -9.63 1.06
C LYS A 37 -3.33 -9.60 2.54
N VAL A 38 -2.55 -8.62 2.99
CA VAL A 38 -2.18 -8.52 4.40
C VAL A 38 -3.43 -8.23 5.23
N ASP A 39 -3.67 -9.08 6.21
CA ASP A 39 -4.76 -8.92 7.17
C ASP A 39 -4.30 -8.00 8.31
N LEU A 40 -4.88 -6.81 8.39
CA LEU A 40 -4.56 -5.82 9.42
C LEU A 40 -5.30 -6.07 10.75
N GLU A 41 -6.26 -7.00 10.79
CA GLU A 41 -6.98 -7.33 12.02
C GLU A 41 -6.26 -8.41 12.83
N LYS A 42 -5.32 -9.14 12.22
CA LYS A 42 -4.41 -10.04 12.94
C LYS A 42 -3.36 -9.24 13.72
N PRO A 43 -3.36 -9.31 15.06
CA PRO A 43 -2.42 -8.55 15.88
C PRO A 43 -0.96 -8.97 15.63
N GLU A 44 -0.73 -10.24 15.26
CA GLU A 44 0.59 -10.78 14.90
C GLU A 44 1.25 -10.07 13.70
N ASN A 45 0.43 -9.49 12.81
CA ASN A 45 0.93 -8.79 11.64
C ASN A 45 1.35 -7.35 11.95
N CYS A 46 0.86 -6.80 13.06
CA CYS A 46 0.99 -5.39 13.40
C CYS A 46 1.95 -5.18 14.56
N ILE A 47 2.63 -4.05 14.54
CA ILE A 47 3.43 -3.62 15.69
C ILE A 47 2.53 -3.38 16.91
N ALA A 48 3.10 -3.58 18.10
CA ALA A 48 2.43 -3.19 19.33
C ALA A 48 2.06 -1.70 19.32
N VAL A 49 0.84 -1.36 19.76
CA VAL A 49 0.36 0.04 19.81
C VAL A 49 1.31 0.94 20.60
N ALA A 50 1.93 0.42 21.66
CA ALA A 50 2.93 1.14 22.44
C ALA A 50 4.16 1.54 21.63
N ALA A 51 4.57 0.70 20.67
CA ALA A 51 5.72 0.92 19.79
C ALA A 51 5.39 1.83 18.59
N PHE A 52 4.11 2.15 18.34
CA PHE A 52 3.71 3.01 17.23
C PHE A 52 4.38 4.39 17.30
N ASP A 53 4.96 4.80 16.16
CA ASP A 53 5.55 6.11 15.99
C ASP A 53 4.54 7.12 15.42
N VAL A 54 4.18 8.10 16.26
CA VAL A 54 3.27 9.20 15.92
C VAL A 54 3.90 10.22 14.95
N GLY A 55 5.21 10.14 14.71
CA GLY A 55 5.96 11.03 13.84
C GLY A 55 6.54 12.25 14.55
N PHE A 56 7.51 12.90 13.89
CA PHE A 56 8.29 14.00 14.47
C PHE A 56 7.43 15.19 14.92
N ALA A 57 6.54 15.67 14.04
CA ALA A 57 5.70 16.84 14.35
C ALA A 57 4.80 16.58 15.56
N ALA A 58 4.13 15.43 15.60
CA ALA A 58 3.27 15.06 16.72
C ALA A 58 4.08 14.85 18.03
N LYS A 59 5.26 14.22 17.95
CA LYS A 59 6.17 14.11 19.10
C LYS A 59 6.56 15.48 19.64
N ASN A 60 6.88 16.44 18.77
CA ASN A 60 7.29 17.78 19.17
C ASN A 60 6.17 18.51 19.91
N GLU A 61 4.92 18.43 19.43
CA GLU A 61 3.77 19.02 20.11
C GLU A 61 3.45 18.31 21.43
N LEU A 62 3.61 16.98 21.50
CA LEU A 62 3.46 16.23 22.75
C LEU A 62 4.50 16.61 23.81
N CYS A 63 5.73 16.98 23.40
CA CYS A 63 6.77 17.46 24.32
C CYS A 63 6.46 18.85 24.90
N LYS A 64 5.73 19.69 24.16
CA LYS A 64 5.30 21.03 24.61
C LYS A 64 4.07 20.96 25.51
N ALA A 65 3.28 19.90 25.39
CA ALA A 65 2.09 19.70 26.21
C ALA A 65 2.44 19.39 27.68
N PRO A 66 1.54 19.70 28.63
CA PRO A 66 1.68 19.24 30.01
C PRO A 66 1.84 17.71 30.07
N LYS A 67 2.53 17.20 31.10
CA LYS A 67 2.72 15.75 31.28
C LYS A 67 1.37 15.01 31.20
N LEU A 68 1.17 14.30 30.10
CA LEU A 68 -0.03 13.50 29.87
C LEU A 68 0.08 12.16 30.61
N PRO A 69 -1.04 11.64 31.15
CA PRO A 69 -1.08 10.26 31.63
C PRO A 69 -0.71 9.28 30.52
N GLN A 70 0.04 8.23 30.87
CA GLN A 70 0.45 7.20 29.89
C GLN A 70 -0.75 6.53 29.20
N LEU A 71 -1.85 6.33 29.92
CA LEU A 71 -3.10 5.80 29.35
C LEU A 71 -3.65 6.69 28.24
N THR A 72 -3.60 8.01 28.41
CA THR A 72 -4.06 8.97 27.39
C THR A 72 -3.18 8.90 26.14
N LEU A 73 -1.86 8.82 26.32
CA LEU A 73 -0.92 8.66 25.20
C LEU A 73 -1.14 7.34 24.46
N LEU A 74 -1.36 6.25 25.18
CA LEU A 74 -1.60 4.94 24.58
C LEU A 74 -2.94 4.91 23.82
N LYS A 75 -3.97 5.57 24.34
CA LYS A 75 -5.24 5.77 23.63
C LYS A 75 -5.02 6.56 22.33
N PHE A 76 -4.29 7.67 22.38
CA PHE A 76 -3.96 8.45 21.18
C PHE A 76 -3.23 7.60 20.12
N LYS A 77 -2.23 6.82 20.52
CA LYS A 77 -1.53 5.90 19.60
C LYS A 77 -2.48 4.87 18.99
N LYS A 78 -3.40 4.31 19.79
CA LYS A 78 -4.43 3.37 19.31
C LYS A 78 -5.32 4.02 18.25
N ASP A 79 -5.73 5.27 18.46
CA ASP A 79 -6.53 6.04 17.52
C ASP A 79 -5.76 6.30 16.21
N CYS A 80 -4.46 6.63 16.30
CA CYS A 80 -3.61 6.76 15.10
C CYS A 80 -3.49 5.45 14.31
N VAL A 81 -3.28 4.31 14.98
CA VAL A 81 -3.23 2.99 14.32
C VAL A 81 -4.57 2.70 13.63
N SER A 82 -5.69 2.95 14.31
CA SER A 82 -7.03 2.78 13.76
C SER A 82 -7.24 3.65 12.51
N PHE A 83 -6.83 4.92 12.56
CA PHE A 83 -6.89 5.83 11.43
C PHE A 83 -6.12 5.29 10.21
N VAL A 84 -4.88 4.82 10.41
CA VAL A 84 -4.07 4.23 9.32
C VAL A 84 -4.78 3.02 8.70
N LYS A 85 -5.38 2.13 9.51
CA LYS A 85 -6.16 0.99 9.01
C LYS A 85 -7.37 1.43 8.19
N VAL A 86 -8.10 2.46 8.64
CA VAL A 86 -9.24 3.02 7.90
C VAL A 86 -8.78 3.62 6.58
N CYS A 87 -7.72 4.42 6.57
CA CYS A 87 -7.14 4.98 5.35
C CYS A 87 -6.76 3.89 4.35
N TYR A 88 -6.06 2.85 4.82
CA TYR A 88 -5.71 1.70 3.98
C TYR A 88 -6.97 1.07 3.36
N ARG A 89 -8.00 0.74 4.17
CA ARG A 89 -9.25 0.17 3.67
C ARG A 89 -9.93 1.07 2.63
N LYS A 90 -9.96 2.38 2.86
CA LYS A 90 -10.54 3.34 1.91
C LYS A 90 -9.77 3.42 0.60
N VAL A 91 -8.44 3.43 0.64
CA VAL A 91 -7.63 3.35 -0.58
C VAL A 91 -7.86 2.01 -1.29
N MET A 92 -8.06 0.93 -0.54
CA MET A 92 -8.32 -0.40 -1.09
C MET A 92 -9.67 -0.52 -1.79
N GLU A 93 -10.74 0.12 -1.32
CA GLU A 93 -12.10 -0.01 -1.86
C GLU A 93 -12.14 0.22 -3.38
N ARG A 94 -11.38 1.20 -3.90
CA ARG A 94 -11.34 1.55 -5.33
C ARG A 94 -9.93 1.52 -5.93
N SER A 95 -9.00 0.78 -5.32
CA SER A 95 -7.60 0.82 -5.73
C SER A 95 -7.42 0.34 -7.17
N LEU A 96 -6.75 1.15 -8.00
CA LEU A 96 -6.34 0.77 -9.35
C LEU A 96 -5.33 -0.40 -9.33
N LEU A 97 -4.66 -0.66 -8.21
CA LEU A 97 -3.81 -1.85 -8.04
C LEU A 97 -4.57 -3.17 -8.12
N LYS A 98 -5.89 -3.16 -7.93
CA LYS A 98 -6.73 -4.35 -8.12
C LYS A 98 -7.03 -4.60 -9.60
N ARG A 99 -6.96 -3.57 -10.45
CA ARG A 99 -7.32 -3.65 -11.86
C ARG A 99 -6.20 -4.29 -12.68
N LYS A 100 -6.57 -5.29 -13.50
CA LYS A 100 -5.65 -5.93 -14.45
C LYS A 100 -5.05 -4.90 -15.42
N LEU A 101 -5.85 -3.98 -15.96
CA LEU A 101 -5.38 -2.95 -16.90
C LEU A 101 -4.24 -2.08 -16.34
N THR A 102 -4.34 -1.65 -15.09
CA THR A 102 -3.28 -0.84 -14.44
C THR A 102 -1.98 -1.62 -14.30
N LYS A 103 -2.06 -2.94 -14.07
CA LYS A 103 -0.88 -3.82 -14.07
C LYS A 103 -0.36 -4.04 -15.48
N GLY A 104 -1.24 -4.28 -16.46
CA GLY A 104 -0.86 -4.48 -17.85
C GLY A 104 -0.13 -3.26 -18.42
N ALA A 105 -0.70 -2.07 -18.25
CA ALA A 105 -0.13 -0.82 -18.77
C ALA A 105 1.24 -0.45 -18.18
N SER A 106 1.61 -1.03 -17.03
CA SER A 106 2.97 -0.86 -16.48
C SER A 106 4.04 -1.63 -17.24
N CYS A 107 3.70 -2.45 -18.25
CA CYS A 107 4.69 -3.00 -19.19
C CYS A 107 5.48 -1.90 -19.92
N LEU A 108 4.91 -0.69 -20.01
CA LEU A 108 5.53 0.49 -20.61
C LEU A 108 6.41 1.27 -19.62
N ASP A 109 6.50 0.84 -18.36
CA ASP A 109 7.42 1.44 -17.39
C ASP A 109 8.86 1.00 -17.75
N PRO A 110 9.79 1.94 -17.99
CA PRO A 110 11.19 1.63 -18.32
C PRO A 110 11.87 0.67 -17.33
N ALA A 111 11.40 0.58 -16.08
CA ALA A 111 11.91 -0.41 -15.13
C ALA A 111 11.78 -1.85 -15.64
N PHE A 112 10.77 -2.15 -16.48
CA PHE A 112 10.59 -3.47 -17.10
C PHE A 112 11.46 -3.69 -18.34
N ALA A 113 12.10 -2.66 -18.90
CA ALA A 113 13.10 -2.83 -19.95
C ALA A 113 14.31 -3.64 -19.43
N LEU A 114 14.60 -3.53 -18.13
CA LEU A 114 15.64 -4.29 -17.44
C LEU A 114 15.23 -5.74 -17.15
N SER A 115 13.95 -6.08 -17.32
CA SER A 115 13.41 -7.44 -17.13
C SER A 115 12.41 -7.80 -18.25
N PRO A 116 12.91 -8.18 -19.44
CA PRO A 116 12.07 -8.45 -20.61
C PRO A 116 11.00 -9.52 -20.37
N GLU A 117 11.31 -10.52 -19.54
CA GLU A 117 10.37 -11.59 -19.17
C GLU A 117 9.20 -11.08 -18.32
N ALA A 118 9.46 -10.20 -17.34
CA ALA A 118 8.40 -9.57 -16.56
C ALA A 118 7.60 -8.57 -17.40
N GLY A 119 8.28 -7.84 -18.29
CA GLY A 119 7.67 -6.93 -19.26
C GLY A 119 6.71 -7.64 -20.21
N ARG A 120 7.12 -8.78 -20.79
CA ARG A 120 6.27 -9.61 -21.66
C ARG A 120 5.01 -10.08 -20.97
N LYS A 121 5.11 -10.63 -19.74
CA LYS A 121 3.94 -11.08 -18.97
C LYS A 121 2.93 -9.95 -18.72
N ARG A 122 3.41 -8.74 -18.41
CA ARG A 122 2.53 -7.57 -18.23
C ARG A 122 1.98 -7.07 -19.55
N LEU A 123 2.77 -7.13 -20.63
CA LEU A 123 2.36 -6.73 -21.96
C LEU A 123 1.20 -7.58 -22.47
N THR A 124 1.21 -8.91 -22.26
CA THR A 124 0.10 -9.79 -22.66
C THR A 124 -1.18 -9.51 -21.87
N LEU A 125 -1.06 -9.10 -20.62
CA LEU A 125 -2.20 -8.80 -19.74
C LEU A 125 -3.01 -7.56 -20.19
N ALA A 126 -2.38 -6.58 -20.83
CA ALA A 126 -3.06 -5.37 -21.31
C ALA A 126 -4.07 -5.64 -22.45
N PRO A 127 -3.69 -6.26 -23.59
CA PRO A 127 -4.61 -6.56 -24.69
C PRO A 127 -5.67 -7.58 -24.29
N GLU A 128 -5.37 -8.54 -23.40
CA GLU A 128 -6.37 -9.45 -22.84
C GLU A 128 -7.54 -8.67 -22.20
N VAL A 129 -7.22 -7.68 -21.35
CA VAL A 129 -8.24 -6.85 -20.69
C VAL A 129 -8.99 -5.97 -21.69
N LEU A 130 -8.28 -5.38 -22.65
CA LEU A 130 -8.89 -4.53 -23.67
C LEU A 130 -9.83 -5.31 -24.61
N SER A 131 -9.55 -6.60 -24.82
CA SER A 131 -10.43 -7.51 -25.55
C SER A 131 -11.61 -7.98 -24.70
N GLU A 132 -11.38 -8.37 -23.44
CA GLU A 132 -12.43 -8.73 -22.46
C GLU A 132 -13.48 -7.60 -22.33
N ASP A 133 -13.03 -6.35 -22.29
CA ASP A 133 -13.89 -5.17 -22.11
C ASP A 133 -14.50 -4.64 -23.45
N GLN A 134 -14.26 -5.32 -24.58
CA GLN A 134 -14.68 -4.91 -25.93
C GLN A 134 -14.19 -3.51 -26.35
N TRP A 135 -13.08 -3.04 -25.81
CA TRP A 135 -12.49 -1.75 -26.18
C TRP A 135 -11.71 -1.81 -27.50
N LEU A 136 -11.37 -3.02 -27.94
CA LEU A 136 -10.80 -3.30 -29.25
C LEU A 136 -11.92 -3.73 -30.20
N THR A 137 -12.49 -2.78 -30.94
CA THR A 137 -13.38 -3.08 -32.06
C THR A 137 -12.54 -3.25 -33.32
N GLY A 138 -12.52 -4.47 -33.89
CA GLY A 138 -11.87 -4.75 -35.17
C GLY A 138 -10.70 -5.75 -35.16
N LEU A 139 -10.55 -6.55 -34.10
CA LEU A 139 -9.74 -7.79 -34.13
C LEU A 139 -10.59 -8.97 -34.59
#